data_AF-A0A951MAZ9-F1
#
_entry.id   AF-A0A951MAZ9-F1
#
_cell.length_a   1.000
_cell.length_b   1.000
_cell.length_c   1.000
_cell.angle_alpha   90.00
_cell.angle_beta   90.00
_cell.angle_gamma   90.00
#
_symmetry.space_group_name_H-M   'P 1'
#
loop_
_entity.id
_entity.type
_entity.pdbx_description
1 polymer ?
#
loop_
_entity_poly.entity_id
_entity_poly.type
_entity_poly.pdbx_seq_one_letter_code
_entity_poly.pdbx_strand_id
1 'polypeptide(L)'
;MNILLNYILFFTVIINPILEGRWVIERFITFEIVINSKNFQNLDAEQQIRGLEMYNLYLEGVDLNFTGDTVYFKDLKNEKIINKIGLWYIDKDTLIINDLEVMATYKYYIETLSECNLHLIPVLPRGLVGKGGSTFIKDTCS
;
A
#
# COMPACT_ATOMS: atom_id res chain seq x y z
N MET A 1 -19.33 51.99 17.17
CA MET A 1 -18.03 51.78 16.50
C MET A 1 -17.80 50.27 16.48
N ASN A 2 -18.32 49.61 15.44
CA ASN A 2 -18.43 48.15 15.38
C ASN A 2 -17.09 47.54 15.02
N ILE A 3 -16.51 46.80 15.97
CA ILE A 3 -15.38 45.92 15.75
C ILE A 3 -15.92 44.69 15.00
N LEU A 4 -16.07 44.80 13.67
CA LEU A 4 -16.17 43.66 12.79
C LEU A 4 -14.77 43.06 12.66
N LEU A 5 -14.33 42.36 13.72
CA LEU A 5 -13.09 41.59 13.66
C LEU A 5 -13.35 40.35 12.80
N ASN A 6 -12.76 40.38 11.61
CA ASN A 6 -12.51 39.23 10.76
C ASN A 6 -11.92 38.07 11.58
N TYR A 7 -12.78 37.13 11.98
CA TYR A 7 -12.38 35.75 12.24
C TYR A 7 -12.80 34.93 11.02
N ILE A 8 -12.17 35.21 9.87
CA ILE A 8 -12.03 34.18 8.84
C ILE A 8 -11.02 33.20 9.44
N LEU A 9 -11.54 32.24 10.21
CA LEU A 9 -10.77 31.11 10.64
C LEU A 9 -10.31 30.42 9.37
N PHE A 10 -9.01 30.53 9.13
CA PHE A 10 -8.27 29.81 8.11
C PHE A 10 -8.23 28.33 8.52
N PHE A 11 -9.39 27.67 8.56
CA PHE A 11 -9.48 26.21 8.51
C PHE A 11 -9.23 25.81 7.05
N THR A 12 -8.04 26.11 6.54
CA THR A 12 -7.40 25.13 5.67
C THR A 12 -7.03 23.98 6.58
N VAL A 13 -8.03 23.15 6.91
CA VAL A 13 -7.73 21.74 7.13
C VAL A 13 -6.99 21.37 5.87
N ILE A 14 -5.68 21.23 5.99
CA ILE A 14 -4.90 20.50 5.01
C ILE A 14 -5.54 19.12 5.07
N ILE A 15 -6.52 18.86 4.20
CA ILE A 15 -7.09 17.53 3.99
C ILE A 15 -5.95 16.78 3.28
N ASN A 16 -4.90 16.51 4.03
CA ASN A 16 -3.91 15.54 3.64
C ASN A 16 -4.69 14.25 3.49
N PRO A 17 -4.62 13.54 2.36
CA PRO A 17 -5.35 12.29 2.19
C PRO A 17 -5.06 11.38 3.39
N ILE A 18 -6.05 11.23 4.27
CA ILE A 18 -5.86 10.58 5.56
C ILE A 18 -5.93 9.08 5.30
N LEU A 19 -4.76 8.46 5.14
CA LEU A 19 -4.63 7.00 5.08
C LEU A 19 -4.83 6.34 6.45
N GLU A 20 -5.09 7.11 7.51
CA GLU A 20 -5.28 6.60 8.88
C GLU A 20 -6.20 5.38 8.94
N GLY A 21 -5.77 4.39 9.72
CA GLY A 21 -6.44 3.11 9.91
C GLY A 21 -5.81 1.96 9.14
N ARG A 22 -6.45 0.81 9.25
CA ARG A 22 -5.99 -0.46 8.67
C ARG A 22 -6.59 -0.70 7.29
N TRP A 23 -5.74 -1.10 6.36
CA TRP A 23 -6.03 -1.43 4.97
C TRP A 23 -5.56 -2.86 4.71
N VAL A 24 -6.51 -3.74 4.45
CA VAL A 24 -6.27 -5.16 4.17
C VAL A 24 -6.14 -5.33 2.67
N ILE A 25 -5.19 -6.13 2.22
CA ILE A 25 -5.04 -6.36 0.79
C ILE A 25 -6.23 -7.17 0.25
N GLU A 26 -6.77 -6.73 -0.88
CA GLU A 26 -7.81 -7.46 -1.62
C GLU A 26 -7.24 -8.07 -2.89
N ARG A 27 -6.31 -7.36 -3.55
CA ARG A 27 -5.80 -7.74 -4.86
C ARG A 27 -4.34 -7.37 -5.04
N PHE A 28 -3.56 -8.24 -5.69
CA PHE A 28 -2.19 -7.93 -6.10
C PHE A 28 -1.97 -8.21 -7.59
N ILE A 29 -2.21 -7.19 -8.42
CA ILE A 29 -2.24 -7.30 -9.88
C ILE A 29 -0.89 -7.81 -10.44
N THR A 30 0.23 -7.36 -9.88
CA THR A 30 1.55 -7.81 -10.36
C THR A 30 1.74 -9.31 -10.14
N PHE A 31 1.29 -9.86 -9.02
CA PHE A 31 1.37 -11.30 -8.77
C PHE A 31 0.38 -12.07 -9.67
N GLU A 32 -0.84 -11.56 -9.85
CA GLU A 32 -1.81 -12.14 -10.78
C GLU A 32 -1.28 -12.25 -12.22
N ILE A 33 -0.59 -11.21 -12.69
CA ILE A 33 0.05 -11.23 -14.01
C ILE A 33 1.09 -12.35 -14.10
N VAL A 34 1.86 -12.59 -13.03
CA VAL A 34 2.88 -13.64 -12.98
C VAL A 34 2.24 -15.02 -13.04
N ILE A 35 1.25 -15.32 -12.18
CA ILE A 35 0.63 -16.66 -12.12
C ILE A 35 -0.15 -17.00 -13.40
N ASN A 36 -0.68 -15.99 -14.09
CA ASN A 36 -1.37 -16.19 -15.37
C ASN A 36 -0.42 -16.18 -16.59
N SER A 37 0.88 -15.99 -16.39
CA SER A 37 1.85 -15.95 -17.49
C SER A 37 2.19 -17.33 -18.03
N LYS A 38 2.49 -17.43 -19.34
CA LYS A 38 2.97 -18.68 -19.96
C LYS A 38 4.21 -19.25 -19.26
N ASN A 39 5.08 -18.38 -18.73
CA ASN A 39 6.28 -18.81 -18.03
C ASN A 39 5.93 -19.58 -16.77
N PHE A 40 4.97 -19.08 -15.98
CA PHE A 40 4.50 -19.77 -14.78
C PHE A 40 3.80 -21.09 -15.11
N GLN A 41 2.96 -21.10 -16.15
CA GLN A 41 2.24 -22.30 -16.59
C GLN A 41 3.15 -23.42 -17.14
N ASN A 42 4.38 -23.08 -17.52
CA ASN A 42 5.39 -24.04 -17.99
C ASN A 42 6.32 -24.56 -16.87
N LEU A 43 6.16 -24.08 -15.64
CA LEU A 43 6.91 -24.60 -14.48
C LEU A 43 6.42 -26.01 -14.14
N ASP A 44 7.22 -26.77 -13.38
CA ASP A 44 6.77 -28.04 -12.84
C ASP A 44 5.61 -27.85 -11.84
N ALA A 45 4.87 -28.94 -11.58
CA ALA A 45 3.69 -28.89 -10.73
C ALA A 45 3.99 -28.41 -9.30
N GLU A 46 5.15 -28.76 -8.74
CA GLU A 46 5.54 -28.37 -7.38
C GLU A 46 5.77 -26.86 -7.29
N GLN A 47 6.46 -26.28 -8.28
CA GLN A 47 6.70 -24.85 -8.37
C GLN A 47 5.40 -24.05 -8.57
N GLN A 48 4.46 -24.57 -9.37
CA GLN A 48 3.15 -23.93 -9.55
C GLN A 48 2.36 -23.93 -8.23
N ILE A 49 2.31 -25.06 -7.53
CA ILE A 49 1.63 -25.17 -6.23
C ILE A 49 2.21 -24.17 -5.24
N ARG A 50 3.54 -24.16 -5.08
CA ARG A 50 4.25 -23.23 -4.20
C ARG A 50 3.97 -21.76 -4.55
N GLY A 51 3.93 -21.43 -5.85
CA GLY A 51 3.58 -20.09 -6.32
C GLY A 51 2.17 -19.65 -5.93
N LEU A 52 1.20 -20.56 -6.05
CA LEU A 52 -0.20 -20.30 -5.65
C LEU A 52 -0.36 -20.22 -4.14
N GLU A 53 0.35 -21.06 -3.37
CA GLU A 53 0.37 -20.99 -1.91
C GLU A 53 0.95 -19.66 -1.43
N MET A 54 2.04 -19.18 -2.03
CA MET A 54 2.59 -17.86 -1.73
C MET A 54 1.62 -16.73 -2.06
N TYR A 55 0.89 -16.85 -3.17
CA TYR A 55 -0.13 -15.86 -3.54
C TYR A 55 -1.25 -15.79 -2.51
N ASN A 56 -1.78 -16.94 -2.09
CA ASN A 56 -2.81 -17.01 -1.05
C ASN A 56 -2.31 -16.47 0.28
N LEU A 57 -1.10 -16.87 0.70
CA LEU A 57 -0.48 -16.38 1.92
C LEU A 57 -0.30 -14.86 1.91
N TYR A 58 0.06 -14.28 0.75
CA TYR A 58 0.16 -12.83 0.58
C TYR A 58 -1.20 -12.15 0.80
N LEU A 59 -2.26 -12.67 0.17
CA LEU A 59 -3.60 -12.09 0.28
C LEU A 59 -4.21 -12.22 1.69
N GLU A 60 -3.89 -13.27 2.41
CA GLU A 60 -4.37 -13.48 3.79
C GLU A 60 -3.58 -12.67 4.83
N GLY A 61 -2.31 -12.36 4.52
CA GLY A 61 -1.35 -11.91 5.51
C GLY A 61 -0.94 -10.45 5.44
N VAL A 62 -1.05 -9.81 4.27
CA VAL A 62 -0.53 -8.46 4.03
C VAL A 62 -1.57 -7.38 4.36
N ASP A 63 -1.16 -6.42 5.18
CA ASP A 63 -1.93 -5.23 5.52
C ASP A 63 -1.04 -4.01 5.73
N LEU A 64 -1.64 -2.82 5.66
CA LEU A 64 -1.05 -1.53 6.00
C LEU A 64 -1.90 -0.89 7.10
N ASN A 65 -1.32 -0.56 8.24
CA ASN A 65 -2.00 0.13 9.32
C ASN A 65 -1.31 1.45 9.63
N PHE A 66 -1.92 2.55 9.20
CA PHE A 66 -1.41 3.90 9.38
C PHE A 66 -1.93 4.49 10.69
N THR A 67 -1.01 5.03 11.49
CA THR A 67 -1.32 5.70 12.77
C THR A 67 -0.41 6.91 12.93
N GLY A 68 -0.95 8.11 12.70
CA GLY A 68 -0.16 9.35 12.69
C GLY A 68 0.85 9.33 11.54
N ASP A 69 2.13 9.54 11.83
CA ASP A 69 3.25 9.47 10.86
C ASP A 69 3.86 8.07 10.75
N THR A 70 3.33 7.11 11.50
CA THR A 70 3.83 5.73 11.57
C THR A 70 2.94 4.80 10.77
N VAL A 71 3.54 3.82 10.09
CA VAL A 71 2.84 2.72 9.43
C VAL A 71 3.37 1.40 9.97
N TYR A 72 2.47 0.54 10.43
CA TYR A 72 2.74 -0.86 10.74
C TYR A 72 2.24 -1.67 9.57
N PHE A 73 3.09 -2.51 8.98
CA PHE A 73 2.71 -3.24 7.79
C PHE A 73 3.24 -4.66 7.80
N LYS A 74 2.49 -5.55 7.19
CA LYS A 74 2.87 -6.94 7.02
C LYS A 74 3.27 -7.20 5.58
N ASP A 75 4.34 -7.95 5.39
CA ASP A 75 4.89 -8.29 4.08
C ASP A 75 5.27 -9.76 4.02
N LEU A 76 5.36 -10.32 2.81
CA LEU A 76 5.77 -11.70 2.60
C LEU A 76 7.26 -11.76 2.29
N LYS A 77 8.03 -12.46 3.14
CA LYS A 77 9.45 -12.71 2.92
C LYS A 77 9.79 -14.16 3.23
N ASN A 78 10.42 -14.84 2.26
CA ASN A 78 10.81 -16.26 2.39
C ASN A 78 9.64 -17.14 2.90
N GLU A 79 8.47 -17.02 2.25
CA GLU A 79 7.25 -17.78 2.58
C GLU A 79 6.68 -17.54 3.99
N LYS A 80 7.05 -16.43 4.61
CA LYS A 80 6.55 -16.05 5.93
C LYS A 80 6.08 -14.62 5.91
N ILE A 81 4.96 -14.39 6.59
CA ILE A 81 4.52 -13.04 6.88
C ILE A 81 5.41 -12.48 7.98
N ILE A 82 6.01 -11.33 7.69
CA ILE A 82 6.82 -10.57 8.62
C ILE A 82 6.09 -9.28 8.95
N ASN A 83 6.20 -8.84 10.21
CA ASN A 83 5.73 -7.53 10.62
C ASN A 83 6.87 -6.53 10.41
N LYS A 84 6.52 -5.32 10.00
CA LYS A 84 7.42 -4.20 9.80
C LYS A 84 6.83 -2.92 10.36
N ILE A 85 7.70 -1.95 10.60
CA ILE A 85 7.34 -0.60 11.01
C ILE A 85 8.07 0.42 10.13
N GLY A 86 7.37 1.48 9.77
CA GLY A 86 7.90 2.54 8.92
C GLY A 86 7.38 3.92 9.31
N LEU A 87 8.08 4.95 8.83
CA LEU A 87 7.54 6.30 8.77
C LEU A 87 6.97 6.55 7.39
N TRP A 88 5.82 7.21 7.30
CA TRP A 88 5.18 7.48 6.03
C TRP A 88 4.83 8.95 5.85
N TYR A 89 4.77 9.36 4.60
CA TYR A 89 4.22 10.65 4.19
C TYR A 89 3.77 10.58 2.73
N ILE A 90 2.95 11.54 2.32
CA ILE A 90 2.53 11.70 0.93
C ILE A 90 3.19 12.95 0.37
N ASP A 91 3.88 12.80 -0.76
CA ASP A 91 4.36 13.92 -1.58
C ASP A 91 3.59 13.90 -2.91
N LYS A 92 2.73 14.89 -3.11
CA LYS A 92 1.77 14.97 -4.23
C LYS A 92 0.89 13.73 -4.32
N ASP A 93 1.12 12.88 -5.31
CA ASP A 93 0.40 11.64 -5.62
C ASP A 93 1.19 10.39 -5.21
N THR A 94 2.30 10.57 -4.49
CA THR A 94 3.21 9.48 -4.14
C THR A 94 3.20 9.24 -2.64
N LEU A 95 2.77 8.03 -2.23
CA LEU A 95 2.99 7.51 -0.89
C LEU A 95 4.45 7.07 -0.76
N ILE A 96 5.11 7.54 0.29
CA ILE A 96 6.49 7.20 0.61
C ILE A 96 6.50 6.54 1.99
N ILE A 97 7.06 5.34 2.07
CA ILE A 97 7.25 4.59 3.32
C ILE A 97 8.75 4.36 3.50
N ASN A 98 9.30 4.87 4.61
CA ASN A 98 10.65 4.56 5.06
C ASN A 98 10.58 3.42 6.06
N ASP A 99 11.00 2.24 5.63
CA ASP A 99 11.10 1.03 6.45
C ASP A 99 12.23 1.19 7.46
N LEU A 100 11.89 1.17 8.75
CA LEU A 100 12.84 1.39 9.83
C LEU A 100 13.65 0.13 10.16
N GLU A 101 13.23 -1.06 9.72
CA GLU A 101 13.92 -2.31 10.02
C GLU A 101 15.09 -2.55 9.06
N VAL A 102 14.89 -2.25 7.78
CA VAL A 102 15.90 -2.48 6.73
C VAL A 102 16.46 -1.21 6.11
N MET A 103 16.05 -0.03 6.62
CA MET A 103 16.50 1.28 6.13
C MET A 103 16.27 1.46 4.62
N ALA A 104 15.13 0.96 4.13
CA ALA A 104 14.73 1.04 2.73
C ALA A 104 13.58 2.04 2.55
N THR A 105 13.50 2.67 1.39
CA THR A 105 12.38 3.54 1.02
C THR A 105 11.54 2.87 -0.05
N TYR A 106 10.27 2.64 0.25
CA TYR A 106 9.26 2.22 -0.70
C TYR A 106 8.49 3.44 -1.20
N LYS A 107 8.22 3.47 -2.50
CA LYS A 107 7.47 4.55 -3.13
C LYS A 107 6.32 3.94 -3.93
N TYR A 108 5.13 4.50 -3.78
CA TYR A 108 3.93 4.06 -4.47
C TYR A 108 3.20 5.26 -5.04
N TYR A 109 2.88 5.22 -6.32
CA TYR A 109 1.92 6.12 -6.92
C TYR A 109 0.52 5.72 -6.44
N ILE A 110 -0.21 6.68 -5.87
CA ILE A 110 -1.59 6.52 -5.40
C ILE A 110 -2.49 6.73 -6.61
N GLU A 111 -2.90 5.63 -7.26
CA GLU A 111 -3.79 5.72 -8.41
C GLU A 111 -5.23 6.02 -7.99
N THR A 112 -5.68 5.43 -6.87
CA THR A 112 -7.02 5.64 -6.34
C THR A 112 -6.97 5.68 -4.82
N LEU A 113 -7.68 6.63 -4.22
CA LEU A 113 -7.90 6.72 -2.79
C LEU A 113 -9.33 7.20 -2.53
N SER A 114 -10.11 6.38 -1.82
CA SER A 114 -11.44 6.70 -1.31
C SER A 114 -11.54 6.31 0.17
N GLU A 115 -12.72 6.45 0.79
CA GLU A 115 -12.93 6.05 2.18
C GLU A 115 -12.70 4.54 2.42
N CYS A 116 -12.92 3.72 1.39
CA CYS A 116 -12.87 2.26 1.51
C CYS A 116 -11.86 1.58 0.59
N ASN A 117 -11.31 2.27 -0.41
CA ASN A 117 -10.43 1.67 -1.42
C ASN A 117 -9.15 2.47 -1.58
N LEU A 118 -8.03 1.76 -1.63
CA LEU A 118 -6.70 2.30 -1.88
C LEU A 118 -6.02 1.46 -2.95
N HIS A 119 -5.70 2.07 -4.10
CA HIS A 119 -4.90 1.43 -5.14
C HIS A 119 -3.51 2.06 -5.23
N LEU A 120 -2.48 1.23 -5.00
CA LEU A 120 -1.08 1.62 -4.96
C LEU A 120 -0.29 0.95 -6.08
N ILE A 121 0.41 1.73 -6.90
CA ILE A 121 1.31 1.21 -7.94
C ILE A 121 2.76 1.47 -7.52
N PRO A 122 3.63 0.45 -7.43
CA PRO A 122 5.01 0.64 -7.02
C PRO A 122 5.77 1.54 -8.00
N VAL A 123 6.52 2.50 -7.45
CA VAL A 123 7.48 3.33 -8.19
C VAL A 123 8.86 2.69 -8.06
N LEU A 124 9.34 2.15 -9.16
CA LEU A 124 10.62 1.48 -9.29
C LEU A 124 11.79 2.50 -9.29
N PRO A 125 13.03 2.03 -9.06
CA PRO A 125 14.21 2.87 -9.21
C PRO A 125 14.21 3.64 -10.53
N ARG A 126 14.70 4.90 -10.49
CA ARG A 126 14.65 5.87 -11.60
C ARG A 126 13.25 6.44 -11.91
N GLY A 127 12.26 6.21 -11.04
CA GLY A 127 10.93 6.84 -11.15
C GLY A 127 9.98 6.16 -12.11
N LEU A 128 10.26 4.91 -12.50
CA LEU A 128 9.37 4.15 -13.39
C LEU A 128 8.18 3.61 -12.60
N VAL A 129 6.97 3.90 -13.05
CA VAL A 129 5.75 3.34 -12.44
C VAL A 129 5.54 1.91 -12.93
N GLY A 130 5.25 0.99 -12.01
CA GLY A 130 4.98 -0.41 -12.31
C GLY A 130 3.76 -0.61 -13.22
N LYS A 131 3.65 -1.80 -13.82
CA LYS A 131 2.50 -2.16 -14.69
C LYS A 131 1.27 -2.66 -13.92
N GLY A 132 1.42 -2.92 -12.63
CA GLY A 132 0.37 -3.45 -11.77
C GLY A 132 0.61 -3.04 -10.33
N GLY A 133 -0.48 -2.75 -9.62
CA GLY A 133 -0.47 -2.33 -8.23
C GLY A 133 -1.07 -3.36 -7.28
N SER A 134 -1.30 -2.91 -6.06
CA SER A 134 -2.05 -3.60 -5.03
C SER A 134 -3.29 -2.78 -4.68
N THR A 135 -4.43 -3.45 -4.59
CA THR A 135 -5.67 -2.87 -4.09
C THR A 135 -5.85 -3.29 -2.64
N PHE A 136 -6.12 -2.32 -1.79
CA PHE A 136 -6.44 -2.52 -0.39
C PHE A 136 -7.83 -2.00 -0.09
N ILE A 137 -8.53 -2.71 0.78
CA ILE A 137 -9.82 -2.32 1.32
C ILE A 137 -9.62 -1.91 2.78
N LYS A 138 -10.25 -0.81 3.18
CA LYS A 138 -10.21 -0.39 4.58
C LYS A 138 -10.93 -1.42 5.44
N ASP A 139 -10.32 -1.84 6.55
CA ASP A 139 -10.83 -2.90 7.44
C ASP A 139 -12.26 -2.60 7.92
N THR A 140 -12.59 -1.31 8.11
CA THR A 140 -13.92 -0.84 8.50
C THR A 140 -14.99 -0.94 7.41
N CYS A 141 -14.60 -1.26 6.17
CA CYS A 141 -15.47 -1.43 5.02
C CYS A 141 -15.59 -2.89 4.57
N SER A 142 -14.88 -3.82 5.25
CA SER A 142 -14.88 -5.26 4.95
C SER A 142 -15.99 -6.01 5.68
#